data_AF-A0A1T1GIH2-F1
#
_entry.id   AF-A0A1T1GIH2-F1
#
_cell.length_a   1.000
_cell.length_b   1.000
_cell.length_c   1.000
_cell.angle_alpha   90.00
_cell.angle_beta   90.00
_cell.angle_gamma   90.00
#
_symmetry.space_group_name_H-M   'P 1'
#
loop_
_entity.id
_entity.type
_entity.pdbx_description
1 polymer ?
#
loop_
_entity_poly.entity_id
_entity_poly.type
_entity_poly.pdbx_seq_one_letter_code
_entity_poly.pdbx_strand_id
1 'polypeptide(L)'
;VHGRAKHIYSIWRKMKRKNIDFSEVYDVRAVRIMVPDVKSCYAALGIIHGLWHHIPNEFDDYIATPKENGYRSLHTAVVGPEGKVLEVQIRTGDMHEEAELGVCAHWLYKGTDTKKSSDSYEEKIAWLRQVL
;
A
#
# COMPACT_ATOMS: atom_id res chain seq x y z
N VAL A 1 -9.23 12.53 -5.63
CA VAL A 1 -9.35 11.67 -4.42
C VAL A 1 -10.37 10.59 -4.73
N HIS A 2 -9.98 9.30 -4.69
CA HIS A 2 -10.88 8.17 -4.98
C HIS A 2 -11.09 7.32 -3.72
N GLY A 3 -12.34 6.95 -3.43
CA GLY A 3 -12.67 6.04 -2.32
C GLY A 3 -12.42 4.58 -2.71
N ARG A 4 -11.79 3.80 -1.81
CA ARG A 4 -11.55 2.36 -2.00
C ARG A 4 -12.43 1.55 -1.04
N ALA A 5 -13.29 0.68 -1.56
CA ALA A 5 -14.00 -0.30 -0.74
C ALA A 5 -13.01 -1.38 -0.23
N LYS A 6 -13.05 -1.69 1.07
CA LYS A 6 -12.21 -2.73 1.69
C LYS A 6 -12.83 -4.12 1.45
N HIS A 7 -11.99 -5.13 1.20
CA HIS A 7 -12.44 -6.52 1.06
C HIS A 7 -12.91 -7.09 2.41
N ILE A 8 -14.07 -7.75 2.45
CA ILE A 8 -14.73 -8.25 3.69
C ILE A 8 -13.78 -9.11 4.54
N TYR A 9 -13.00 -9.99 3.90
CA TYR A 9 -12.02 -10.83 4.61
C TYR A 9 -10.91 -10.02 5.32
N SER A 10 -10.51 -8.88 4.76
CA SER A 10 -9.52 -7.99 5.37
C SER A 10 -10.11 -7.24 6.57
N ILE A 11 -11.40 -6.88 6.51
CA ILE A 11 -12.14 -6.30 7.63
C ILE A 11 -12.18 -7.28 8.79
N TRP A 12 -12.64 -8.51 8.55
CA TRP A 12 -12.73 -9.54 9.60
C TRP A 12 -11.38 -9.83 10.26
N ARG A 13 -10.30 -9.95 9.48
CA ARG A 13 -8.95 -10.17 10.02
C ARG A 13 -8.47 -8.98 10.87
N LYS A 14 -8.85 -7.75 10.51
CA LYS A 14 -8.51 -6.55 11.28
C LYS A 14 -9.28 -6.51 12.59
N MET A 15 -10.57 -6.83 12.56
CA MET A 15 -11.40 -6.97 13.76
C MET A 15 -10.81 -7.98 14.74
N LYS A 16 -10.48 -9.18 14.25
CA LYS A 16 -9.92 -10.25 15.08
C LYS A 16 -8.55 -9.87 15.69
N ARG A 17 -7.71 -9.13 14.95
CA ARG A 17 -6.38 -8.74 15.42
C ARG A 17 -6.41 -7.63 16.46
N LYS A 18 -7.33 -6.66 16.30
CA LYS A 18 -7.43 -5.49 17.17
C LYS A 18 -8.50 -5.62 18.26
N ASN A 19 -9.25 -6.71 18.25
CA ASN A 19 -10.40 -6.96 19.14
C ASN A 19 -11.41 -5.81 19.12
N ILE A 20 -11.74 -5.33 17.92
CA ILE A 20 -12.63 -4.18 17.68
C ILE A 20 -13.97 -4.64 17.09
N ASP A 21 -15.05 -3.94 17.45
CA ASP A 21 -16.41 -4.25 17.02
C ASP A 21 -16.65 -3.81 15.55
N PHE A 22 -17.68 -4.36 14.91
CA PHE A 22 -17.99 -4.13 13.50
C PHE A 22 -18.34 -2.66 13.22
N SER A 23 -18.99 -2.00 14.19
CA SER A 23 -19.34 -0.58 14.15
C SER A 23 -18.10 0.33 14.06
N GLU A 24 -17.03 -0.01 14.78
CA GLU A 24 -15.76 0.73 14.75
C GLU A 24 -15.06 0.62 13.40
N VAL A 25 -15.26 -0.48 12.65
CA VAL A 25 -14.70 -0.63 11.30
C VAL A 25 -15.42 0.23 10.26
N TYR A 26 -16.73 0.47 10.43
CA TYR A 26 -17.51 1.30 9.51
C TYR A 26 -17.23 2.79 9.66
N ASP A 27 -16.83 3.25 10.85
CA ASP A 27 -16.52 4.66 11.08
C ASP A 27 -15.10 5.05 10.59
N VAL A 28 -14.27 4.05 10.26
CA VAL A 28 -12.91 4.26 9.73
C VAL A 28 -12.95 4.49 8.23
N ARG A 29 -12.98 5.77 7.84
CA ARG A 29 -12.80 6.20 6.45
C ARG A 29 -11.32 6.07 6.06
N ALA A 30 -11.06 5.50 4.88
CA ALA A 30 -9.71 5.41 4.33
C ALA A 30 -9.57 6.33 3.10
N VAL A 31 -8.60 7.23 3.14
CA VAL A 31 -8.28 8.17 2.05
C VAL A 31 -6.94 7.78 1.45
N ARG A 32 -6.86 7.83 0.11
CA ARG A 32 -5.63 7.62 -0.64
C ARG A 32 -5.17 8.92 -1.29
N ILE A 33 -3.92 9.27 -1.06
CA ILE A 33 -3.23 10.43 -1.64
C ILE A 33 -2.20 9.90 -2.63
N MET A 34 -2.34 10.35 -3.88
CA MET A 34 -1.42 10.07 -4.98
C MET A 34 -0.53 11.29 -5.17
N VAL A 35 0.79 11.09 -5.18
CA VAL A 35 1.78 12.17 -5.32
C VAL A 35 2.78 11.84 -6.44
N PRO A 36 3.50 12.83 -6.99
CA PRO A 36 4.39 12.58 -8.13
C PRO A 36 5.64 11.76 -7.76
N ASP A 37 6.20 11.93 -6.56
CA ASP A 37 7.48 11.33 -6.18
C ASP A 37 7.55 10.97 -4.68
N VAL A 38 8.59 10.24 -4.30
CA VAL A 38 8.78 9.75 -2.92
C VAL A 38 8.97 10.89 -1.92
N LYS A 39 9.66 11.98 -2.28
CA LYS A 39 9.83 13.13 -1.36
C LYS A 39 8.47 13.77 -1.08
N SER A 40 7.63 13.87 -2.11
CA SER A 40 6.25 14.33 -1.97
C SER A 40 5.39 13.42 -1.07
N CYS A 41 5.69 12.12 -0.96
CA CYS A 41 5.01 11.23 -0.01
C CYS A 41 5.26 11.67 1.44
N TYR A 42 6.53 11.90 1.79
CA TYR A 42 6.91 12.33 3.14
C TYR A 42 6.50 13.78 3.44
N ALA A 43 6.49 14.66 2.43
CA ALA A 43 5.95 16.01 2.57
C ALA A 43 4.45 15.98 2.90
N ALA A 44 3.66 15.16 2.19
CA ALA A 44 2.25 14.99 2.46
C ALA A 44 2.00 14.39 3.86
N LEU A 45 2.83 13.43 4.29
CA LEU A 45 2.77 12.89 5.65
C LEU A 45 2.98 14.00 6.71
N GLY A 46 3.99 14.84 6.52
CA GLY A 46 4.28 15.96 7.42
C GLY A 46 3.13 16.96 7.51
N ILE A 47 2.50 17.30 6.38
CA ILE A 47 1.32 18.17 6.36
C ILE A 47 0.16 17.53 7.14
N ILE A 48 -0.10 16.25 6.93
CA ILE A 48 -1.20 15.52 7.59
C ILE A 48 -1.00 15.48 9.10
N HIS A 49 0.21 15.15 9.56
CA HIS A 49 0.55 15.13 10.99
C HIS A 49 0.60 16.52 11.61
N GLY A 50 0.80 17.57 10.82
CA GLY A 50 0.67 18.96 11.26
C GLY A 50 -0.77 19.45 11.40
N LEU A 51 -1.71 18.86 10.65
CA LEU A 51 -3.13 19.23 10.69
C LEU A 51 -3.94 18.39 11.69
N TRP A 52 -3.60 17.11 11.86
CA TRP A 52 -4.33 16.18 12.70
C TRP A 52 -3.39 15.37 13.58
N HIS A 53 -3.84 15.08 14.80
CA HIS A 53 -3.09 14.22 15.72
C HIS A 53 -3.02 12.80 15.16
N HIS A 54 -1.80 12.30 14.98
CA HIS A 54 -1.57 10.91 14.59
C HIS A 54 -1.88 9.97 15.75
N ILE A 55 -2.36 8.77 15.41
CA ILE A 55 -2.61 7.71 16.39
C ILE A 55 -1.29 6.94 16.58
N PRO A 56 -0.76 6.82 17.81
CA PRO A 56 0.45 6.06 18.07
C PRO A 56 0.33 4.61 17.60
N ASN A 57 1.43 4.05 17.09
CA ASN A 57 1.51 2.67 16.56
C ASN A 57 0.63 2.38 15.32
N GLU A 58 0.02 3.39 14.73
CA GLU A 58 -0.76 3.27 13.47
C GLU A 58 -0.04 3.92 12.28
N PHE A 59 1.29 3.97 12.32
CA PHE A 59 2.13 4.42 11.22
C PHE A 59 2.99 3.26 10.71
N ASP A 60 2.87 2.95 9.42
CA ASP A 60 3.72 2.00 8.71
C ASP A 60 4.42 2.68 7.52
N ASP A 61 5.74 2.59 7.46
CA ASP A 61 6.54 3.01 6.30
C ASP A 61 6.90 1.82 5.41
N TYR A 62 6.00 1.48 4.48
CA TYR A 62 6.28 0.45 3.47
C TYR A 62 7.08 0.98 2.27
N ILE A 63 7.47 2.27 2.25
CA ILE A 63 8.42 2.77 1.25
C ILE A 63 9.83 2.37 1.68
N ALA A 64 10.17 2.59 2.96
CA ALA A 64 11.44 2.19 3.54
C ALA A 64 11.54 0.67 3.76
N THR A 65 10.44 0.03 4.20
CA THR A 65 10.38 -1.42 4.43
C THR A 65 9.26 -2.05 3.61
N PRO A 66 9.47 -2.31 2.31
CA PRO A 66 8.46 -2.92 1.45
C PRO A 66 8.01 -4.29 1.96
N LYS A 67 6.76 -4.66 1.66
CA LYS A 67 6.28 -6.03 1.94
C LYS A 67 6.92 -7.03 0.97
N GLU A 68 6.84 -8.32 1.31
CA GLU A 68 7.37 -9.42 0.48
C GLU A 68 6.85 -9.40 -0.96
N ASN A 69 5.63 -8.93 -1.18
CA ASN A 69 5.02 -8.80 -2.52
C ASN A 69 5.44 -7.52 -3.27
N GLY A 70 6.42 -6.76 -2.77
CA GLY A 70 6.89 -5.51 -3.34
C GLY A 70 5.98 -4.30 -3.07
N TYR A 71 4.96 -4.44 -2.21
CA TYR A 71 4.03 -3.36 -1.90
C TYR A 71 4.74 -2.18 -1.21
N ARG A 72 4.55 -0.97 -1.76
CA ARG A 72 5.08 0.30 -1.26
C ARG A 72 3.97 1.34 -1.07
N SER A 73 3.94 1.98 0.10
CA SER A 73 3.03 3.07 0.48
C SER A 73 3.36 3.53 1.91
N LEU A 74 3.13 4.79 2.26
CA LEU A 74 3.00 5.20 3.66
C LEU A 74 1.57 4.95 4.13
N HIS A 75 1.40 4.43 5.33
CA HIS A 75 0.10 4.24 5.99
C HIS A 75 0.15 4.98 7.32
N THR A 76 -0.84 5.82 7.60
CA THR A 76 -1.00 6.47 8.90
C THR A 76 -2.47 6.53 9.28
N ALA A 77 -2.78 6.43 10.57
CA ALA A 77 -4.10 6.82 11.08
C ALA A 77 -4.00 8.14 11.86
N VAL A 78 -4.98 9.01 11.67
CA VAL A 78 -5.08 10.30 12.37
C VAL A 78 -6.49 10.48 12.92
N VAL A 79 -6.62 11.29 13.97
CA VAL A 79 -7.93 11.74 14.46
C VAL A 79 -8.36 12.94 13.63
N GLY A 80 -9.31 12.70 12.73
CA GLY A 80 -9.87 13.70 11.85
C GLY A 80 -10.91 14.61 12.52
N PRO A 81 -11.58 15.47 11.73
CA PRO A 81 -12.67 16.31 12.22
C PRO A 81 -13.76 15.44 12.89
N GLU A 82 -14.41 15.98 13.92
CA GLU A 82 -15.46 15.29 14.70
C GLU A 82 -14.98 14.08 15.52
N GLY A 83 -13.66 13.95 15.74
CA GLY A 83 -13.08 12.88 16.57
C GLY A 83 -13.04 11.52 15.88
N LYS A 84 -13.33 11.47 14.57
CA LYS A 84 -13.37 10.22 13.81
C LYS A 84 -11.99 9.80 13.34
N VAL A 85 -11.73 8.49 13.34
CA VAL A 85 -10.46 7.94 12.86
C VAL A 85 -10.42 7.97 11.33
N LEU A 86 -9.39 8.60 10.78
CA LEU A 86 -9.10 8.67 9.36
C LEU A 86 -7.83 7.88 9.06
N GLU A 87 -7.95 6.84 8.25
CA GLU A 87 -6.79 6.15 7.68
C GLU A 87 -6.34 6.86 6.41
N VAL A 88 -5.04 7.13 6.29
CA VAL A 88 -4.45 7.76 5.11
C VAL A 88 -3.40 6.83 4.52
N GLN A 89 -3.46 6.65 3.21
CA GLN A 89 -2.45 5.96 2.41
C GLN A 89 -1.83 6.95 1.43
N ILE A 90 -0.51 7.09 1.46
CA ILE A 90 0.23 8.01 0.59
C ILE A 90 1.19 7.20 -0.28
N ARG A 91 1.13 7.36 -1.60
CA ARG A 91 2.02 6.66 -2.54
C ARG A 91 2.11 7.38 -3.88
N THR A 92 3.11 7.02 -4.68
CA THR A 92 3.26 7.53 -6.05
C THR A 92 2.33 6.82 -7.03
N GLY A 93 2.25 7.35 -8.26
CA GLY A 93 1.59 6.68 -9.38
C GLY A 93 2.18 5.28 -9.64
N ASP A 94 3.50 5.19 -9.75
CA ASP A 94 4.20 3.92 -9.98
C ASP A 94 3.92 2.90 -8.86
N MET A 95 4.00 3.33 -7.60
CA MET A 95 3.65 2.50 -6.44
C MET A 95 2.18 2.08 -6.45
N HIS A 96 1.30 2.90 -7.03
CA HIS A 96 -0.09 2.52 -7.22
C HIS A 96 -0.23 1.43 -8.27
N GLU A 97 0.41 1.57 -9.43
CA GLU A 97 0.37 0.57 -10.50
C GLU A 97 0.95 -0.77 -10.04
N GLU A 98 2.12 -0.75 -9.40
CA GLU A 98 2.75 -1.93 -8.79
C GLU A 98 1.82 -2.62 -7.79
N ALA A 99 1.12 -1.84 -6.96
CA ALA A 99 0.23 -2.39 -5.94
C ALA A 99 -1.08 -2.97 -6.49
N GLU A 100 -1.56 -2.53 -7.66
CA GLU A 100 -2.79 -3.05 -8.27
C GLU A 100 -2.48 -4.23 -9.23
N LEU A 101 -1.38 -4.14 -9.98
CA LEU A 101 -1.01 -5.14 -10.99
C LEU A 101 -0.04 -6.20 -10.46
N GLY A 102 0.58 -5.98 -9.30
CA GLY A 102 1.53 -6.90 -8.69
C GLY A 102 2.74 -7.18 -9.59
N VAL A 103 3.20 -8.44 -9.61
CA VAL A 103 4.34 -8.89 -10.42
C VAL A 103 4.14 -8.60 -11.92
N CYS A 104 2.90 -8.54 -12.40
CA CYS A 104 2.58 -8.26 -13.80
C CYS A 104 2.89 -6.80 -14.21
N ALA A 105 2.87 -5.83 -13.30
CA ALA A 105 3.34 -4.46 -13.60
C ALA A 105 4.84 -4.45 -13.91
N HIS A 106 5.61 -5.27 -13.21
CA HIS A 106 7.05 -5.41 -13.44
C HIS A 106 7.34 -6.02 -14.83
N TRP A 107 6.39 -6.74 -15.43
CA TRP A 107 6.50 -7.33 -16.77
C TRP A 107 6.29 -6.31 -17.88
N LEU A 108 5.42 -5.31 -17.69
CA LEU A 108 5.25 -4.20 -18.65
C LEU A 108 6.47 -3.27 -18.66
N TYR A 109 7.01 -2.94 -17.48
CA TYR A 109 8.13 -2.00 -17.36
C TYR A 109 9.48 -2.58 -17.80
N LYS A 110 9.67 -3.91 -17.73
CA LYS A 110 10.87 -4.58 -18.28
C LYS A 110 10.80 -4.83 -19.79
N GLY A 111 9.66 -4.59 -20.44
CA GLY A 111 9.50 -4.74 -21.88
C GLY A 111 10.21 -3.66 -22.70
N THR A 112 10.63 -2.56 -22.07
CA THR A 112 11.30 -1.42 -22.72
C THR A 112 12.82 -1.40 -22.57
N ASP A 113 13.40 -2.15 -21.62
CA ASP A 113 14.86 -2.32 -21.49
C ASP A 113 15.34 -3.55 -22.26
N THR A 114 15.57 -3.33 -23.55
CA THR A 114 16.30 -4.29 -24.39
C THR A 114 17.75 -4.42 -23.88
N LYS A 115 18.17 -5.65 -23.62
CA LYS A 115 19.55 -6.12 -23.28
C LYS A 115 19.88 -6.18 -21.79
N LYS A 116 19.51 -7.31 -21.15
CA LYS A 116 20.31 -8.12 -20.19
C LYS A 116 19.39 -8.84 -19.21
N SER A 117 18.99 -10.08 -19.49
CA SER A 117 18.77 -11.10 -18.43
C SER A 117 18.37 -12.50 -18.92
N SER A 118 18.62 -12.91 -20.17
CA SER A 118 18.14 -14.19 -20.74
C SER A 118 18.37 -15.44 -19.85
N ASP A 119 19.49 -15.52 -19.11
CA ASP A 119 19.87 -16.76 -18.43
C ASP A 119 19.08 -17.05 -17.15
N SER A 120 18.66 -16.04 -16.39
CA SER A 120 17.86 -16.27 -15.17
C SER A 120 16.41 -16.70 -15.47
N TYR A 121 15.95 -16.50 -16.72
CA TYR A 121 14.57 -16.77 -17.12
C TYR A 121 14.33 -18.26 -17.41
N GLU A 122 15.27 -18.95 -18.05
CA GLU A 122 15.12 -20.38 -18.34
C GLU A 122 15.09 -21.22 -17.05
N GLU A 123 15.94 -20.90 -16.08
CA GLU A 123 16.01 -21.63 -14.81
C GLU A 123 14.71 -21.56 -14.00
N LYS A 124 14.06 -20.38 -13.97
CA LYS A 124 12.79 -20.21 -13.23
C LYS A 124 11.60 -20.86 -13.93
N ILE A 125 11.58 -20.88 -15.26
CA ILE A 125 10.56 -21.58 -16.04
C ILE A 125 10.75 -23.10 -15.93
N ALA A 126 11.99 -23.59 -15.92
CA ALA A 126 12.30 -24.99 -15.73
C ALA A 126 11.81 -25.49 -14.35
N TRP A 127 12.00 -24.70 -13.29
CA TRP A 127 11.50 -25.02 -11.96
C TRP A 127 9.97 -25.11 -11.89
N LEU A 128 9.24 -24.17 -12.51
CA LEU A 128 7.77 -24.19 -12.55
C LEU A 128 7.20 -25.40 -13.28
N ARG A 129 7.90 -25.91 -14.31
CA ARG A 129 7.50 -27.12 -15.05
C ARG A 129 7.68 -28.40 -14.24
N GLN A 130 8.46 -28.38 -13.16
CA GLN A 130 8.71 -29.53 -12.30
C GLN A 130 7.69 -29.69 -11.17
N VAL A 131 6.87 -28.66 -10.91
CA VAL A 131 5.91 -28.61 -9.80
C VAL A 131 4.45 -28.83 -10.27
N LEU A 132 4.23 -28.90 -11.58
CA LEU A 132 2.97 -29.37 -12.21
C LEU A 132 3.02 -30.89 -12.43
#